data_AF-A0A3M1TN39-F1
#
_entry.id   AF-A0A3M1TN39-F1
#
_cell.length_a   1.000
_cell.length_b   1.000
_cell.length_c   1.000
_cell.angle_alpha   90.00
_cell.angle_beta   90.00
_cell.angle_gamma   90.00
#
_symmetry.space_group_name_H-M   'P 1'
#
loop_
_entity.id
_entity.type
_entity.pdbx_description
1 polymer ?
#
loop_
_entity_poly.entity_id
_entity_poly.type
_entity_poly.pdbx_seq_one_letter_code
_entity_poly.pdbx_strand_id
1 'polypeptide(L)'
;LLERALGADPAAALAKSRKLAWPFEAERLRFLSVRPADLPAYVERGAADLGIVGSDLLREGRHDLYEPIDLGIGRCRLVVAAHRRHAATLEWGDRRPARTAAQLAPLRIATKYPRLATSFFTQRGQPVELTPLHGAVEAAPLLGLCDAIVDITETGETLRQNELVVVAEVMEVSARLVVNRVSLKRNATRMRTLVEAIRMQAGS
;
A
#
# COMPACT_ATOMS: atom_id res chain seq x y z
N LEU A 1 16.74 9.23 -0.74
CA LEU A 1 16.66 8.65 -2.11
C LEU A 1 16.83 9.72 -3.19
N LEU A 2 15.85 10.60 -3.42
CA LEU A 2 15.88 11.57 -4.53
C LEU A 2 17.00 12.60 -4.41
N GLU A 3 17.37 12.99 -3.19
CA GLU A 3 18.51 13.88 -2.95
C GLU A 3 19.82 13.25 -3.44
N ARG A 4 20.06 11.97 -3.13
CA ARG A 4 21.24 11.23 -3.60
C ARG A 4 21.21 10.94 -5.09
N ALA A 5 20.03 10.65 -5.64
CA ALA A 5 19.87 10.27 -7.05
C ALA A 5 19.88 11.46 -8.01
N LEU A 6 19.33 12.61 -7.61
CA LEU A 6 19.03 13.75 -8.47
C LEU A 6 19.47 15.11 -7.89
N GLY A 7 20.02 15.14 -6.67
CA GLY A 7 20.29 16.41 -5.97
C GLY A 7 19.03 17.16 -5.55
N ALA A 8 17.88 16.47 -5.47
CA ALA A 8 16.58 17.09 -5.20
C ALA A 8 15.98 16.61 -3.86
N ASP A 9 15.61 17.56 -2.99
CA ASP A 9 14.79 17.30 -1.80
C ASP A 9 13.38 17.90 -1.95
N PRO A 10 12.46 17.20 -2.66
CA PRO A 10 11.11 17.69 -2.84
C PRO A 10 10.32 17.71 -1.53
N ALA A 11 10.66 16.88 -0.53
CA ALA A 11 9.94 16.85 0.74
C ALA A 11 10.16 18.15 1.52
N ALA A 12 11.42 18.57 1.67
CA ALA A 12 11.73 19.85 2.32
C ALA A 12 11.20 21.05 1.53
N ALA A 13 11.25 21.00 0.20
CA ALA A 13 10.76 22.09 -0.65
C ALA A 13 9.23 22.26 -0.56
N LEU A 14 8.49 21.15 -0.58
CA LEU A 14 7.03 21.17 -0.53
C LEU A 14 6.50 21.41 0.89
N ALA A 15 7.20 20.97 1.95
CA ALA A 15 6.81 21.23 3.33
C ALA A 15 6.75 22.73 3.69
N LYS A 16 7.56 23.56 3.03
CA LYS A 16 7.60 25.02 3.21
C LYS A 16 6.50 25.75 2.44
N SER A 17 5.61 25.05 1.74
CA SER A 17 4.64 25.65 0.84
C SER A 17 3.27 24.97 0.91
N ARG A 18 2.20 25.73 0.63
CA ARG A 18 0.88 25.15 0.31
C ARG A 18 0.75 24.76 -1.17
N LYS A 19 1.80 24.94 -1.97
CA LYS A 19 1.80 24.59 -3.39
C LYS A 19 1.84 23.07 -3.55
N LEU A 20 1.04 22.57 -4.49
CA LEU A 20 1.01 21.15 -4.87
C LEU A 20 2.19 20.75 -5.77
N ALA A 21 2.90 21.72 -6.34
CA ALA A 21 3.99 21.48 -7.27
C ALA A 21 5.22 22.31 -6.92
N TRP A 22 6.38 21.69 -7.04
CA TRP A 22 7.68 22.34 -6.92
C TRP A 22 8.51 22.08 -8.19
N PRO A 23 8.88 23.13 -8.95
CA PRO A 23 9.77 23.00 -10.10
C PRO A 23 11.21 22.78 -9.64
N PHE A 24 11.92 21.88 -10.32
CA PHE A 24 13.33 21.60 -10.13
C PHE A 24 14.06 21.78 -11.47
N GLU A 25 14.58 22.98 -11.68
CA GLU A 25 15.08 23.43 -12.99
C GLU A 25 16.33 22.68 -13.47
N ALA A 26 17.22 22.30 -12.54
CA ALA A 26 18.49 21.62 -12.87
C ALA A 26 18.28 20.38 -13.75
N GLU A 27 17.23 19.61 -13.46
CA GLU A 27 16.88 18.40 -14.22
C GLU A 27 15.61 18.58 -15.07
N ARG A 28 15.08 19.81 -15.19
CA ARG A 28 13.79 20.13 -15.81
C ARG A 28 12.67 19.21 -15.31
N LEU A 29 12.63 18.98 -14.00
CA LEU A 29 11.64 18.16 -13.32
C LEU A 29 10.63 19.04 -12.60
N ARG A 30 9.48 18.46 -12.28
CA ARG A 30 8.47 19.08 -11.42
C ARG A 30 7.94 18.00 -10.50
N PHE A 31 8.08 18.21 -9.20
CA PHE A 31 7.59 17.30 -8.18
C PHE A 31 6.19 17.71 -7.76
N LEU A 32 5.32 16.72 -7.56
CA LEU A 32 3.93 16.91 -7.16
C LEU A 32 3.71 16.27 -5.78
N SER A 33 3.05 16.98 -4.88
CA SER A 33 2.53 16.42 -3.63
C SER A 33 1.08 15.99 -3.86
N VAL A 34 0.84 14.68 -3.88
CA VAL A 34 -0.49 14.09 -4.06
C VAL A 34 -0.74 13.10 -2.94
N ARG A 35 -2.01 12.83 -2.64
CA ARG A 35 -2.34 11.77 -1.68
C ARG A 35 -1.89 10.42 -2.23
N PRO A 36 -1.34 9.52 -1.40
CA PRO A 36 -0.84 8.22 -1.87
C PRO A 36 -1.86 7.43 -2.69
N ALA A 37 -3.12 7.37 -2.24
CA ALA A 37 -4.20 6.65 -2.91
C ALA A 37 -4.53 7.19 -4.32
N ASP A 38 -4.26 8.48 -4.58
CA ASP A 38 -4.53 9.10 -5.88
C ASP A 38 -3.34 8.95 -6.85
N LEU A 39 -2.13 8.72 -6.34
CA LEU A 39 -0.88 8.74 -7.10
C LEU A 39 -0.88 7.78 -8.31
N PRO A 40 -1.32 6.51 -8.20
CA PRO A 40 -1.37 5.63 -9.36
C PRO A 40 -2.16 6.20 -10.53
N ALA A 41 -3.29 6.87 -10.26
CA ALA A 41 -4.14 7.46 -11.30
C ALA A 41 -3.46 8.64 -12.01
N TYR A 42 -2.69 9.46 -11.28
CA TYR A 42 -1.93 10.57 -11.87
C TYR A 42 -0.86 10.05 -12.83
N VAL A 43 -0.15 8.98 -12.45
CA VAL A 43 0.88 8.39 -13.31
C VAL A 43 0.24 7.66 -14.49
N GLU A 44 -0.79 6.85 -14.25
CA GLU A 44 -1.46 6.05 -15.29
C GLU A 44 -2.06 6.93 -16.39
N ARG A 45 -2.68 8.06 -16.00
CA ARG A 45 -3.26 9.03 -16.95
C ARG A 45 -2.25 9.99 -17.57
N GLY A 46 -0.97 9.89 -17.21
CA GLY A 46 0.11 10.73 -17.77
C GLY A 46 0.11 12.17 -17.25
N ALA A 47 -0.61 12.47 -16.18
CA ALA A 47 -0.50 13.75 -15.47
C ALA A 47 0.86 13.88 -14.74
N ALA A 48 1.44 12.73 -14.37
CA ALA A 48 2.83 12.57 -13.95
C ALA A 48 3.51 11.48 -14.78
N ASP A 49 4.80 11.65 -15.09
CA ASP A 49 5.56 10.65 -15.86
C ASP A 49 6.05 9.48 -14.97
N LEU A 50 6.38 9.77 -13.70
CA LEU A 50 6.84 8.80 -12.69
C LEU A 50 6.14 9.04 -11.36
N GLY A 51 6.13 8.02 -10.49
CA GLY A 51 5.66 8.14 -9.11
C GLY A 51 6.33 7.14 -8.18
N ILE A 52 6.36 7.46 -6.88
CA ILE A 52 6.80 6.56 -5.81
C ILE A 52 5.57 6.19 -4.98
N VAL A 53 5.20 4.91 -4.97
CA VAL A 53 3.94 4.45 -4.38
C VAL A 53 4.12 3.13 -3.65
N GLY A 54 3.39 2.92 -2.56
CA GLY A 54 3.40 1.65 -1.84
C GLY A 54 2.87 0.51 -2.70
N SER A 55 3.49 -0.67 -2.60
CA SER A 55 3.06 -1.87 -3.32
C SER A 55 1.66 -2.32 -2.92
N ASP A 56 1.21 -2.02 -1.69
CA ASP A 56 -0.15 -2.23 -1.21
C ASP A 56 -1.19 -1.55 -2.12
N LEU A 57 -1.01 -0.28 -2.43
CA LEU A 57 -1.92 0.47 -3.30
C LEU A 57 -1.90 -0.04 -4.74
N LEU A 58 -0.72 -0.46 -5.23
CA LEU A 58 -0.59 -1.04 -6.57
C LEU A 58 -1.30 -2.39 -6.71
N ARG A 59 -1.25 -3.23 -5.67
CA ARG A 59 -1.89 -4.55 -5.68
C ARG A 59 -3.37 -4.50 -5.32
N GLU A 60 -3.78 -3.51 -4.53
CA GLU A 60 -5.19 -3.23 -4.29
C GLU A 60 -5.86 -2.70 -5.57
N GLY A 61 -5.23 -1.73 -6.23
CA GLY A 61 -5.69 -1.18 -7.49
C GLY A 61 -5.55 -2.13 -8.69
N ARG A 62 -6.27 -1.84 -9.77
CA ARG A 62 -6.03 -2.44 -11.10
C ARG A 62 -5.41 -1.38 -12.00
N HIS A 63 -4.13 -1.12 -11.80
CA HIS A 63 -3.40 -0.11 -12.57
C HIS A 63 -2.58 -0.74 -13.69
N ASP A 64 -2.60 -0.15 -14.88
CA ASP A 64 -1.69 -0.47 -15.98
C ASP A 64 -0.44 0.42 -15.92
N LEU A 65 0.37 0.21 -14.88
CA LEU A 65 1.62 0.92 -14.67
C LEU A 65 2.82 0.01 -14.93
N TYR A 66 3.91 0.60 -15.42
CA TYR A 66 5.20 -0.09 -15.46
C TYR A 66 5.91 0.11 -14.12
N GLU A 67 6.30 -0.98 -13.47
CA GLU A 67 6.90 -1.00 -12.13
C GLU A 67 8.38 -1.47 -12.20
N PRO A 68 9.34 -0.61 -12.63
CA PRO A 68 10.72 -1.03 -12.90
C PRO A 68 11.61 -1.32 -11.69
N ILE A 69 11.23 -0.85 -10.49
CA ILE A 69 12.11 -0.87 -9.31
C ILE A 69 11.29 -1.04 -8.02
N ASP A 70 11.68 -2.02 -7.20
CA ASP A 70 11.41 -2.01 -5.76
C ASP A 70 12.47 -1.15 -5.06
N LEU A 71 12.04 -0.07 -4.41
CA LEU A 71 12.96 0.88 -3.79
C LEU A 71 13.52 0.37 -2.46
N GLY A 72 12.90 -0.65 -1.86
CA GLY A 72 13.32 -1.24 -0.60
C GLY A 72 13.14 -0.35 0.63
N ILE A 73 12.44 0.78 0.49
CA ILE A 73 12.13 1.75 1.54
C ILE A 73 10.64 1.71 1.91
N GLY A 74 10.28 2.29 3.06
CA GLY A 74 8.89 2.31 3.53
C GLY A 74 8.34 0.89 3.73
N ARG A 75 9.18 0.01 4.30
CA ARG A 75 8.84 -1.40 4.48
C ARG A 75 7.82 -1.55 5.59
N CYS A 76 6.71 -2.20 5.27
CA CYS A 76 5.70 -2.58 6.25
C CYS A 76 5.04 -3.90 5.82
N ARG A 77 4.03 -4.36 6.54
CA ARG A 77 3.28 -5.57 6.22
C ARG A 77 1.81 -5.26 6.16
N LEU A 78 1.12 -5.79 5.16
CA LEU A 78 -0.33 -5.89 5.19
C LEU A 78 -0.68 -7.13 6.02
N VAL A 79 -1.50 -6.96 7.05
CA VAL A 79 -1.79 -8.02 8.02
C VAL A 79 -3.28 -8.17 8.25
N VAL A 80 -3.68 -9.37 8.67
CA VAL A 80 -4.94 -9.56 9.38
C VAL A 80 -4.69 -9.34 10.86
N ALA A 81 -5.42 -8.42 11.49
CA ALA A 81 -5.34 -8.17 12.92
C ALA A 81 -6.72 -8.28 13.57
N ALA A 82 -6.77 -8.82 14.77
CA ALA A 82 -8.01 -9.02 15.51
C ALA A 82 -7.86 -8.55 16.95
N HIS A 83 -8.99 -8.24 17.59
CA HIS A 83 -8.98 -7.85 18.99
C HIS A 83 -8.43 -8.99 19.87
N ARG A 84 -7.49 -8.70 20.78
CA ARG A 84 -6.77 -9.71 21.57
C ARG A 84 -7.68 -10.71 22.31
N ARG A 85 -8.88 -10.27 22.72
CA ARG A 85 -9.87 -11.11 23.41
C ARG A 85 -10.51 -12.18 22.52
N HIS A 86 -10.60 -11.93 21.20
CA HIS A 86 -11.26 -12.82 20.24
C HIS A 86 -10.27 -13.43 19.24
N ALA A 87 -9.05 -12.92 19.15
CA ALA A 87 -8.04 -13.42 18.22
C ALA A 87 -7.76 -14.92 18.38
N ALA A 88 -7.82 -15.44 19.61
CA ALA A 88 -7.62 -16.86 19.88
C ALA A 88 -8.81 -17.73 19.41
N THR A 89 -10.01 -17.16 19.39
CA THR A 89 -11.28 -17.85 19.09
C THR A 89 -11.71 -17.71 17.63
N LEU A 90 -10.95 -17.00 16.79
CA LEU A 90 -11.23 -16.93 15.36
C LEU A 90 -11.07 -18.32 14.72
N GLU A 91 -12.16 -18.84 14.15
CA GLU A 91 -12.22 -20.13 13.47
C GLU A 91 -11.73 -20.01 12.02
N TRP A 92 -10.43 -19.78 11.84
CA TRP A 92 -9.78 -19.59 10.54
C TRP A 92 -8.44 -20.32 10.43
N GLY A 93 -7.99 -20.59 9.20
CA GLY A 93 -6.73 -21.31 8.94
C GLY A 93 -6.74 -22.69 9.56
N ASP A 94 -5.68 -23.03 10.29
CA ASP A 94 -5.53 -24.35 10.95
C ASP A 94 -6.52 -24.57 12.11
N ARG A 95 -7.16 -23.51 12.61
CA ARG A 95 -8.17 -23.58 13.69
C ARG A 95 -9.60 -23.73 13.17
N ARG A 96 -9.75 -23.72 11.85
CA ARG A 96 -11.06 -23.86 11.21
C ARG A 96 -11.62 -25.26 11.49
N PRO A 97 -12.90 -25.40 11.88
CA PRO A 97 -13.53 -26.70 11.98
C PRO A 97 -13.54 -27.41 10.62
N ALA A 98 -13.49 -28.76 10.63
CA ALA A 98 -13.50 -29.60 9.43
C ALA A 98 -14.86 -29.51 8.69
N ARG A 99 -15.05 -28.39 7.99
CA ARG A 99 -16.29 -27.98 7.32
C ARG A 99 -15.95 -27.41 5.96
N THR A 100 -16.84 -27.60 4.99
CA THR A 100 -16.74 -26.94 3.68
C THR A 100 -16.92 -25.42 3.81
N ALA A 101 -16.49 -24.65 2.81
CA ALA A 101 -16.64 -23.18 2.83
C ALA A 101 -18.09 -22.74 2.98
N ALA A 102 -19.03 -23.48 2.39
CA ALA A 102 -20.47 -23.21 2.48
C ALA A 102 -21.06 -23.42 3.89
N GLN A 103 -20.33 -24.12 4.78
CA GLN A 103 -20.77 -24.44 6.15
C GLN A 103 -20.12 -23.55 7.21
N LEU A 104 -19.23 -22.64 6.79
CA LEU A 104 -18.63 -21.66 7.69
C LEU A 104 -19.49 -20.40 7.77
N ALA A 105 -19.56 -19.84 8.98
CA ALA A 105 -20.02 -18.46 9.13
C ALA A 105 -18.99 -17.51 8.48
N PRO A 106 -19.44 -16.47 7.76
CA PRO A 106 -18.54 -15.47 7.22
C PRO A 106 -17.88 -14.67 8.34
N LEU A 107 -16.59 -14.36 8.20
CA LEU A 107 -15.93 -13.39 9.08
C LEU A 107 -16.22 -11.98 8.59
N ARG A 108 -16.60 -11.08 9.50
CA ARG A 108 -16.75 -9.66 9.21
C ARG A 108 -15.38 -9.02 9.24
N ILE A 109 -14.95 -8.43 8.12
CA ILE A 109 -13.63 -7.83 7.97
C ILE A 109 -13.77 -6.36 7.59
N ALA A 110 -13.18 -5.46 8.38
CA ALA A 110 -13.06 -4.06 8.00
C ALA A 110 -11.69 -3.75 7.38
N THR A 111 -11.64 -3.03 6.26
CA THR A 111 -10.37 -2.82 5.55
C THR A 111 -10.40 -1.64 4.58
N LYS A 112 -9.23 -1.03 4.34
CA LYS A 112 -8.99 -0.14 3.18
C LYS A 112 -8.69 -0.90 1.89
N TYR A 113 -8.47 -2.21 1.98
CA TYR A 113 -7.95 -3.07 0.91
C TYR A 113 -8.91 -4.21 0.58
N PRO A 114 -10.15 -3.92 0.13
CA PRO A 114 -11.16 -4.94 -0.08
C PRO A 114 -10.73 -6.02 -1.09
N ARG A 115 -9.97 -5.69 -2.12
CA ARG A 115 -9.53 -6.66 -3.13
C ARG A 115 -8.45 -7.58 -2.60
N LEU A 116 -7.44 -7.05 -1.90
CA LEU A 116 -6.41 -7.84 -1.25
C LEU A 116 -7.00 -8.72 -0.15
N ALA A 117 -7.91 -8.19 0.67
CA ALA A 117 -8.63 -8.97 1.67
C ALA A 117 -9.43 -10.10 1.02
N THR A 118 -10.25 -9.80 0.01
CA THR A 118 -11.03 -10.82 -0.73
C THR A 118 -10.12 -11.93 -1.24
N SER A 119 -9.02 -11.57 -1.91
CA SER A 119 -8.05 -12.52 -2.47
C SER A 119 -7.44 -13.40 -1.38
N PHE A 120 -6.98 -12.79 -0.28
CA PHE A 120 -6.36 -13.50 0.85
C PHE A 120 -7.29 -14.53 1.48
N PHE A 121 -8.56 -14.16 1.71
CA PHE A 121 -9.54 -15.04 2.34
C PHE A 121 -10.07 -16.12 1.39
N THR A 122 -10.26 -15.79 0.11
CA THR A 122 -10.71 -16.73 -0.92
C THR A 122 -9.71 -17.87 -1.11
N GLN A 123 -8.41 -17.57 -1.17
CA GLN A 123 -7.35 -18.57 -1.36
C GLN A 123 -7.29 -19.63 -0.25
N ARG A 124 -7.85 -19.33 0.92
CA ARG A 124 -7.90 -20.21 2.09
C ARG A 124 -9.33 -20.72 2.37
N GLY A 125 -10.26 -20.45 1.46
CA GLY A 125 -11.62 -20.98 1.50
C GLY A 125 -12.46 -20.49 2.68
N GLN A 126 -12.28 -19.24 3.12
CA GLN A 126 -13.12 -18.62 4.16
C GLN A 126 -14.04 -17.58 3.56
N PRO A 127 -15.36 -17.73 3.77
CA PRO A 127 -16.29 -16.67 3.46
C PRO A 127 -16.04 -15.46 4.36
N VAL A 128 -16.14 -14.26 3.79
CA VAL A 128 -16.00 -12.99 4.50
C VAL A 128 -17.05 -11.99 4.06
N GLU A 129 -17.49 -11.17 5.00
CA GLU A 129 -18.28 -9.97 4.77
C GLU A 129 -17.35 -8.76 4.92
N LEU A 130 -17.14 -8.01 3.84
CA LEU A 130 -16.21 -6.88 3.84
C LEU A 130 -16.93 -5.56 4.13
N THR A 131 -16.37 -4.79 5.04
CA THR A 131 -16.73 -3.39 5.30
C THR A 131 -15.58 -2.49 4.87
N PRO A 132 -15.65 -1.85 3.69
CA PRO A 132 -14.64 -0.90 3.26
C PRO A 132 -14.57 0.30 4.21
N LEU A 133 -13.37 0.69 4.63
CA LEU A 133 -13.11 1.87 5.45
C LEU A 133 -12.05 2.74 4.79
N HIS A 134 -12.07 4.04 5.09
CA HIS A 134 -11.10 5.01 4.57
C HIS A 134 -10.11 5.50 5.63
N GLY A 135 -10.36 5.23 6.92
CA GLY A 135 -9.53 5.64 8.05
C GLY A 135 -10.01 5.02 9.36
N ALA A 136 -9.21 5.15 10.42
CA ALA A 136 -9.49 4.64 11.77
C ALA A 136 -9.97 3.17 11.78
N VAL A 137 -9.25 2.32 11.04
CA VAL A 137 -9.64 0.91 10.84
C VAL A 137 -9.51 0.14 12.16
N GLU A 138 -8.54 0.52 12.99
CA GLU A 138 -8.23 -0.08 14.29
C GLU A 138 -9.35 0.08 15.31
N ALA A 139 -10.23 1.08 15.13
CA ALA A 139 -11.40 1.27 15.98
C ALA A 139 -12.52 0.28 15.68
N ALA A 140 -12.56 -0.30 14.48
CA ALA A 140 -13.68 -1.14 14.04
C ALA A 140 -13.87 -2.41 14.91
N PRO A 141 -12.81 -3.17 15.26
CA PRO A 141 -12.97 -4.32 16.16
C PRO A 141 -13.40 -3.92 17.58
N LEU A 142 -12.87 -2.81 18.10
CA LEU A 142 -13.17 -2.31 19.44
C LEU A 142 -14.65 -1.93 19.60
N LEU A 143 -15.24 -1.39 18.53
CA LEU A 143 -16.66 -0.99 18.50
C LEU A 143 -17.59 -2.14 18.04
N GLY A 144 -17.07 -3.35 17.84
CA GLY A 144 -17.86 -4.52 17.43
C GLY A 144 -18.35 -4.50 15.98
N LEU A 145 -17.79 -3.62 15.13
CA LEU A 145 -18.15 -3.52 13.72
C LEU A 145 -17.71 -4.75 12.90
N CYS A 146 -16.57 -5.34 13.26
CA CYS A 146 -15.97 -6.46 12.55
C CYS A 146 -15.25 -7.42 13.51
N ASP A 147 -14.99 -8.63 13.04
CA ASP A 147 -14.27 -9.66 13.78
C ASP A 147 -12.75 -9.47 13.66
N ALA A 148 -12.29 -8.99 12.51
CA ALA A 148 -10.89 -8.66 12.25
C ALA A 148 -10.77 -7.51 11.23
N ILE A 149 -9.56 -6.97 11.11
CA ILE A 149 -9.21 -5.97 10.12
C ILE A 149 -8.15 -6.50 9.17
N VAL A 150 -8.11 -5.94 7.97
CA VAL A 150 -6.94 -6.04 7.07
C VAL A 150 -6.39 -4.63 6.87
N ASP A 151 -5.25 -4.32 7.48
CA ASP A 151 -4.59 -3.02 7.34
C ASP A 151 -3.06 -3.19 7.39
N ILE A 152 -2.34 -2.15 6.98
CA ILE A 152 -0.88 -2.12 7.02
C ILE A 152 -0.38 -1.85 8.45
N THR A 153 0.75 -2.43 8.79
CA THR A 153 1.46 -2.17 10.03
C THR A 153 2.97 -2.17 9.79
N GLU A 154 3.66 -1.20 10.38
CA GLU A 154 5.13 -1.14 10.36
C GLU A 154 5.71 -1.77 11.63
N THR A 155 5.57 -1.10 12.78
CA THR A 155 6.10 -1.59 14.07
C THR A 155 5.10 -2.42 14.87
N GLY A 156 3.81 -2.37 14.53
CA GLY A 156 2.73 -2.97 15.33
C GLY A 156 2.24 -2.12 16.49
N GLU A 157 2.84 -0.96 16.75
CA GLU A 157 2.51 -0.12 17.90
C GLU A 157 1.06 0.37 17.87
N THR A 158 0.57 0.83 16.71
CA THR A 158 -0.83 1.28 16.54
C THR A 158 -1.83 0.15 16.83
N LEU A 159 -1.53 -1.08 16.39
CA LEU A 159 -2.36 -2.25 16.69
C LEU A 159 -2.37 -2.53 18.20
N ARG A 160 -1.19 -2.53 18.83
CA ARG A 160 -1.02 -2.80 20.26
C ARG A 160 -1.79 -1.80 21.14
N GLN A 161 -1.72 -0.51 20.79
CA GLN A 161 -2.43 0.58 21.47
C GLN A 161 -3.96 0.42 21.41
N ASN A 162 -4.48 -0.22 20.34
CA ASN A 162 -5.90 -0.50 20.15
C ASN A 162 -6.29 -1.94 20.52
N GLU A 163 -5.47 -2.61 21.33
CA GLU A 163 -5.71 -3.98 21.78
C GLU A 163 -5.79 -5.04 20.67
N LEU A 164 -5.26 -4.75 19.49
CA LEU A 164 -5.22 -5.66 18.36
C LEU A 164 -3.92 -6.47 18.35
N VAL A 165 -4.03 -7.71 17.88
CA VAL A 165 -2.89 -8.60 17.65
C VAL A 165 -2.94 -9.09 16.21
N VAL A 166 -1.76 -9.23 15.59
CA VAL A 166 -1.62 -9.81 14.26
C VAL A 166 -1.94 -11.30 14.34
N VAL A 167 -2.86 -11.76 13.49
CA VAL A 167 -3.25 -13.17 13.40
C VAL A 167 -2.76 -13.83 12.11
N ALA A 168 -2.49 -13.05 11.06
CA ALA A 168 -1.87 -13.54 9.84
C ALA A 168 -1.20 -12.40 9.07
N GLU A 169 -0.18 -12.74 8.29
CA GLU A 169 0.44 -11.82 7.33
C GLU A 169 -0.15 -12.06 5.94
N VAL A 170 -0.52 -10.97 5.26
CA VAL A 170 -1.11 -11.00 3.91
C VAL A 170 -0.01 -10.84 2.86
N MET A 171 0.82 -9.81 2.99
CA MET A 171 1.97 -9.56 2.12
C MET A 171 2.94 -8.55 2.74
N GLU A 172 4.20 -8.62 2.31
CA GLU A 172 5.17 -7.55 2.52
C GLU A 172 4.87 -6.36 1.61
N VAL A 173 5.09 -5.16 2.14
CA VAL A 173 4.84 -3.89 1.45
C VAL A 173 6.13 -3.09 1.39
N SER A 174 6.40 -2.47 0.25
CA SER A 174 7.52 -1.56 0.02
C SER A 174 7.14 -0.48 -0.98
N ALA A 175 7.88 0.63 -0.98
CA ALA A 175 7.73 1.65 -2.01
C ALA A 175 8.27 1.16 -3.37
N ARG A 176 7.50 1.40 -4.42
CA ARG A 176 7.80 1.05 -5.81
C ARG A 176 7.93 2.31 -6.65
N LEU A 177 8.91 2.34 -7.55
CA LEU A 177 8.93 3.33 -8.62
C LEU A 177 7.98 2.84 -9.72
N VAL A 178 7.02 3.68 -10.10
CA VAL A 178 6.11 3.45 -11.22
C VAL A 178 6.33 4.48 -12.31
N VAL A 179 6.11 4.06 -13.56
CA VAL A 179 6.34 4.87 -14.75
C VAL A 179 5.14 4.74 -15.68
N ASN A 180 4.71 5.87 -16.23
CA ASN A 180 3.71 5.88 -17.29
C ASN A 180 4.27 5.23 -18.57
N ARG A 181 3.55 4.26 -19.15
CA ARG A 181 3.99 3.53 -20.34
C ARG A 181 4.17 4.42 -21.58
N VAL A 182 3.34 5.45 -21.74
CA VAL A 182 3.43 6.40 -22.86
C VAL A 182 4.65 7.30 -22.68
N SER A 183 4.89 7.80 -21.48
CA SER A 183 6.09 8.60 -21.15
C SER A 183 7.38 7.82 -21.41
N LEU A 184 7.39 6.53 -21.06
CA LEU A 184 8.51 5.63 -21.34
C LEU A 184 8.80 5.51 -22.85
N LYS A 185 7.76 5.53 -23.70
CA LYS A 185 7.93 5.49 -25.16
C LYS A 185 8.35 6.84 -25.75
N ARG A 186 7.69 7.93 -25.32
CA ARG A 186 7.90 9.28 -25.86
C ARG A 186 9.30 9.81 -25.58
N ASN A 187 9.84 9.54 -24.38
CA ASN A 187 11.12 10.07 -23.91
C ASN A 187 12.03 8.96 -23.39
N ALA A 188 12.19 7.87 -24.17
CA ALA A 188 12.82 6.63 -23.71
C ALA A 188 14.22 6.83 -23.09
N THR A 189 15.10 7.61 -23.73
CA THR A 189 16.45 7.85 -23.22
C THR A 189 16.42 8.54 -21.86
N ARG A 190 15.69 9.67 -21.75
CA ARG A 190 15.58 10.43 -20.51
C ARG A 190 14.94 9.62 -19.38
N MET A 191 13.89 8.86 -19.69
CA MET A 191 13.22 8.00 -18.71
C MET A 191 14.15 6.90 -18.21
N ARG A 192 14.90 6.24 -19.10
CA ARG A 192 15.90 5.23 -18.70
C ARG A 192 16.97 5.82 -17.80
N THR A 193 17.52 6.98 -18.15
CA THR A 193 18.54 7.66 -17.32
C THR A 193 18.01 7.97 -15.92
N LEU A 194 16.80 8.53 -15.80
CA LEU A 194 16.19 8.84 -14.49
C LEU A 194 15.91 7.57 -13.67
N VAL A 195 15.34 6.54 -14.31
CA VAL A 195 15.07 5.26 -13.66
C VAL A 195 16.38 4.63 -13.17
N GLU A 196 17.44 4.65 -13.97
CA GLU A 196 18.73 4.09 -13.58
C GLU A 196 19.40 4.89 -12.44
N ALA A 197 19.35 6.22 -12.49
CA ALA A 197 19.86 7.06 -11.40
C ALA A 197 19.16 6.75 -10.06
N ILE A 198 17.84 6.53 -10.09
CA ILE A 198 17.08 6.12 -8.90
C ILE A 198 17.43 4.68 -8.50
N ARG A 199 17.58 3.76 -9.47
CA ARG A 199 17.92 2.35 -9.23
C ARG A 199 19.22 2.20 -8.47
N MET A 200 20.25 2.96 -8.85
CA MET A 200 21.55 2.95 -8.19
C MET A 200 21.50 3.37 -6.71
N GLN A 201 20.40 4.01 -6.28
CA GLN A 201 20.18 4.44 -4.91
C GLN A 201 19.09 3.62 -4.19
N ALA A 202 18.52 2.61 -4.85
CA ALA A 202 17.51 1.73 -4.24
C ALA A 202 18.19 0.70 -3.32
N GLY A 203 17.59 0.44 -2.16
CA GLY A 203 18.15 -0.49 -1.17
C GLY A 203 19.40 0.00 -0.43
N SER A 204 19.85 1.24 -0.66
CA SER A 204 20.99 1.88 0.03
C SER A 204 20.60 2.82 1.17
#